data_AF-A0A961W5W1-F1
#
_entry.id   AF-A0A961W5W1-F1
#
_cell.length_a   1.000
_cell.length_b   1.000
_cell.length_c   1.000
_cell.angle_alpha   90.00
_cell.angle_beta   90.00
_cell.angle_gamma   90.00
#
_symmetry.space_group_name_H-M   'P 1'
#
loop_
_entity.id
_entity.type
_entity.pdbx_description
1 polymer ?
#
loop_
_entity_poly.entity_id
_entity_poly.type
_entity_poly.pdbx_seq_one_letter_code
_entity_poly.pdbx_strand_id
1 'polypeptide(L)'
;MSQVLQLAVPLATSFAAIGSFAYLRRVMRSSRIPRFLDNDPIAYAVAMIFTIIFCASMVVALYSLLAIIPNVMPAFVAAIALHLAMWALMRVLVPLASDDRHIVPAAAPGVVPAH
;
A
#
# COMPACT_ATOMS: atom_id res chain seq x y z
N MET A 1 -14.02 -4.56 24.51
CA MET A 1 -12.74 -3.98 24.02
C MET A 1 -11.82 -4.98 23.30
N SER A 2 -11.74 -6.25 23.70
CA SER A 2 -10.85 -7.26 23.06
C SER A 2 -11.11 -7.49 21.55
N GLN A 3 -12.37 -7.59 21.12
CA GLN A 3 -12.72 -7.89 19.71
C GLN A 3 -12.29 -6.79 18.72
N VAL A 4 -12.35 -5.53 19.13
CA VAL A 4 -11.95 -4.39 18.28
C VAL A 4 -10.43 -4.40 18.05
N LEU A 5 -9.65 -4.69 19.10
CA LEU A 5 -8.19 -4.84 18.99
C LEU A 5 -7.81 -6.02 18.08
N GLN A 6 -8.54 -7.14 18.16
CA GLN A 6 -8.30 -8.30 17.30
C GLN A 6 -8.58 -8.03 15.82
N LEU A 7 -9.52 -7.13 15.50
CA LEU A 7 -9.82 -6.71 14.13
C LEU A 7 -8.86 -5.60 13.65
N ALA A 8 -8.39 -4.74 14.56
CA ALA A 8 -7.49 -3.64 14.22
C ALA A 8 -6.11 -4.12 13.74
N VAL A 9 -5.57 -5.19 14.33
CA VAL A 9 -4.26 -5.76 13.95
C VAL A 9 -4.20 -6.25 12.50
N PRO A 10 -5.11 -7.12 12.02
CA PRO A 10 -5.11 -7.56 10.63
C PRO A 10 -5.41 -6.40 9.67
N LEU A 11 -6.24 -5.43 10.06
CA LEU A 11 -6.47 -4.23 9.26
C LEU A 11 -5.20 -3.37 9.14
N ALA A 12 -4.49 -3.08 10.24
CA ALA A 12 -3.24 -2.32 10.19
C ALA A 12 -2.18 -3.03 9.32
N THR A 13 -2.09 -4.35 9.44
CA THR A 13 -1.19 -5.18 8.62
C THR A 13 -1.56 -5.10 7.13
N SER A 14 -2.84 -5.20 6.80
CA SER A 14 -3.33 -5.04 5.43
C SER A 14 -3.04 -3.64 4.87
N PHE A 15 -3.19 -2.58 5.67
CA PHE A 15 -2.83 -1.22 5.26
C PHE A 15 -1.34 -1.09 4.94
N ALA A 16 -0.48 -1.61 5.82
CA ALA A 16 0.97 -1.58 5.64
C ALA A 16 1.39 -2.36 4.39
N ALA A 17 0.81 -3.54 4.15
CA ALA A 17 1.10 -4.36 2.97
C ALA A 17 0.66 -3.68 1.67
N ILE A 18 -0.58 -3.15 1.61
CA ILE A 18 -1.11 -2.45 0.43
C ILE A 18 -0.28 -1.18 0.14
N GLY A 19 0.04 -0.41 1.18
CA GLY A 19 0.83 0.83 1.06
C GLY A 19 2.24 0.57 0.56
N SER A 20 2.92 -0.42 1.14
CA SER A 20 4.26 -0.82 0.73
C SER A 20 4.28 -1.34 -0.71
N PHE A 21 3.27 -2.13 -1.12
CA PHE A 21 3.13 -2.60 -2.49
C PHE A 21 2.87 -1.46 -3.48
N ALA A 22 1.99 -0.52 -3.14
CA ALA A 22 1.70 0.66 -3.95
C ALA A 22 2.94 1.55 -4.12
N TYR A 23 3.70 1.75 -3.04
CA TYR A 23 4.97 2.47 -3.04
C TYR A 23 6.01 1.76 -3.93
N LEU A 24 6.21 0.45 -3.75
CA LEU A 24 7.14 -0.34 -4.56
C LEU A 24 6.81 -0.25 -6.05
N ARG A 25 5.53 -0.40 -6.42
CA ARG A 25 5.05 -0.27 -7.80
C ARG A 25 5.35 1.11 -8.37
N ARG A 26 5.27 2.16 -7.56
CA ARG A 26 5.62 3.53 -7.96
C ARG A 26 7.13 3.66 -8.19
N VAL A 27 7.96 3.13 -7.28
CA VAL A 27 9.42 3.16 -7.41
C VAL A 27 9.86 2.42 -8.69
N MET A 28 9.28 1.27 -8.98
CA MET A 28 9.54 0.51 -10.22
C MET A 28 9.08 1.22 -11.51
N ARG A 29 8.18 2.21 -11.41
CA ARG A 29 7.74 3.01 -12.57
C ARG A 29 8.54 4.32 -12.75
N SER A 30 9.40 4.65 -11.79
CA SER A 30 10.26 5.83 -11.85
C SER A 30 11.40 5.59 -12.84
N SER A 31 11.84 6.63 -13.56
CA SER A 31 12.99 6.57 -14.47
C SER A 31 14.33 6.38 -13.75
N ARG A 32 14.35 6.43 -12.42
CA ARG A 32 15.50 6.14 -11.56
C ARG A 32 15.19 4.95 -10.65
N ILE A 33 14.99 3.77 -11.24
CA ILE A 33 14.87 2.53 -10.47
C ILE A 33 16.23 2.25 -9.79
N PRO A 34 16.28 1.99 -8.48
CA PRO A 34 17.50 1.54 -7.84
C PRO A 34 17.99 0.24 -8.48
N ARG A 35 19.28 0.10 -8.78
CA ARG A 35 19.84 -1.09 -9.48
C ARG A 35 19.46 -2.44 -8.86
N PHE A 36 19.21 -2.49 -7.55
CA PHE A 36 18.76 -3.72 -6.87
C PHE A 36 17.30 -4.10 -7.15
N LEU A 37 16.48 -3.15 -7.63
CA LEU A 37 15.08 -3.33 -8.04
C LEU A 37 14.91 -3.52 -9.55
N ASP A 38 15.96 -3.26 -10.33
CA ASP A 38 16.03 -3.50 -11.77
C ASP A 38 16.17 -5.00 -12.11
N ASN A 39 16.43 -5.83 -11.10
CA ASN A 39 16.39 -7.28 -11.24
C ASN A 39 14.94 -7.78 -11.12
N ASP A 40 14.35 -8.16 -12.27
CA ASP A 40 13.05 -8.86 -12.39
C ASP A 40 12.77 -9.91 -11.31
N PRO A 41 13.70 -10.82 -10.93
CA PRO A 41 13.43 -11.82 -9.91
C PRO A 41 13.22 -11.25 -8.50
N ILE A 42 13.85 -10.12 -8.16
CA ILE A 42 13.70 -9.48 -6.84
C ILE A 42 12.34 -8.77 -6.77
N ALA A 43 11.99 -8.01 -7.81
CA ALA A 43 10.67 -7.37 -7.90
C ALA A 43 9.54 -8.42 -7.82
N TYR A 44 9.69 -9.54 -8.51
CA TYR A 44 8.77 -10.67 -8.45
C TYR A 44 8.69 -11.29 -7.05
N ALA A 45 9.83 -11.57 -6.40
CA ALA A 45 9.87 -12.12 -5.04
C ALA A 45 9.19 -11.19 -4.02
N VAL A 46 9.45 -9.89 -4.11
CA VAL A 46 8.83 -8.90 -3.22
C VAL A 46 7.31 -8.82 -3.47
N ALA A 47 6.87 -8.84 -4.73
CA ALA A 47 5.45 -8.90 -5.06
C ALA A 47 4.77 -10.18 -4.52
N MET A 48 5.43 -11.33 -4.61
CA MET A 48 4.95 -12.59 -4.01
C MET A 48 4.82 -12.47 -2.49
N ILE A 49 5.83 -11.94 -1.80
CA ILE A 49 5.81 -11.77 -0.34
C ILE A 49 4.63 -10.87 0.08
N PHE A 50 4.43 -9.73 -0.58
CA PHE A 50 3.30 -8.85 -0.30
C PHE A 50 1.96 -9.53 -0.54
N THR A 51 1.86 -10.35 -1.59
CA THR A 51 0.64 -11.12 -1.88
C THR A 51 0.37 -12.16 -0.79
N ILE A 52 1.39 -12.88 -0.31
CA ILE A 52 1.26 -13.84 0.78
C ILE A 52 0.80 -13.15 2.06
N ILE A 53 1.43 -12.02 2.42
CA ILE A 53 1.07 -11.24 3.61
C ILE A 53 -0.39 -10.76 3.51
N PHE A 54 -0.80 -10.29 2.33
CA PHE A 54 -2.18 -9.85 2.08
C PHE A 54 -3.19 -11.00 2.17
N CYS A 55 -2.88 -12.17 1.62
CA CYS A 55 -3.74 -13.34 1.75
C CYS A 55 -3.86 -13.78 3.22
N ALA A 56 -2.74 -13.83 3.95
CA ALA A 56 -2.72 -14.18 5.36
C ALA A 56 -3.54 -13.19 6.21
N SER A 57 -3.43 -11.89 5.94
CA SER A 57 -4.20 -10.87 6.67
C SER A 57 -5.70 -10.96 6.38
N MET A 58 -6.10 -11.35 5.15
CA MET A 58 -7.50 -11.63 4.82
C MET A 58 -8.06 -12.82 5.62
N VAL A 59 -7.27 -13.89 5.77
CA VAL A 59 -7.66 -15.06 6.57
C VAL A 59 -7.85 -14.68 8.03
N VAL A 60 -6.92 -13.91 8.61
CA VAL A 60 -7.03 -13.45 10.00
C VAL A 60 -8.26 -12.55 10.18
N ALA A 61 -8.50 -11.61 9.26
CA ALA A 61 -9.69 -10.75 9.29
C ALA A 61 -10.99 -11.56 9.20
N LEU A 62 -11.03 -12.61 8.38
CA LEU A 62 -12.16 -13.53 8.30
C LEU A 62 -12.42 -14.22 9.65
N TYR A 63 -11.38 -14.77 10.28
CA TYR A 63 -11.52 -15.40 11.61
C TYR A 63 -11.99 -14.40 12.67
N SER A 64 -11.51 -13.15 12.63
CA SER A 64 -11.99 -12.11 13.53
C SER A 64 -13.45 -11.74 13.27
N LEU A 65 -13.89 -11.72 12.00
CA LEU A 65 -15.27 -11.44 11.63
C LEU A 65 -16.22 -12.57 12.02
N LEU A 66 -15.76 -13.82 12.03
CA LEU A 66 -16.57 -14.97 12.49
C LEU A 66 -17.02 -14.85 13.95
N ALA A 67 -16.31 -14.09 14.78
CA ALA A 67 -16.72 -13.78 16.14
C ALA A 67 -17.95 -12.85 16.22
N ILE A 68 -18.28 -12.16 15.13
CA ILE A 68 -19.37 -11.18 15.03
C ILE A 68 -20.48 -11.70 14.10
N ILE A 69 -20.08 -12.27 12.96
CA ILE A 69 -20.93 -12.82 11.92
C ILE A 69 -20.70 -14.34 11.90
N PRO A 70 -21.54 -15.15 12.56
CA PRO A 70 -21.29 -16.58 12.73
C PRO A 70 -21.47 -17.41 11.43
N ASN A 71 -21.64 -16.75 10.27
CA ASN A 71 -21.78 -17.40 8.98
C ASN A 71 -20.57 -17.06 8.09
N VAL A 72 -19.94 -18.11 7.56
CA VAL A 72 -18.69 -18.04 6.80
C VAL A 72 -18.84 -17.22 5.53
N MET A 73 -19.96 -17.36 4.80
CA MET A 73 -20.16 -16.61 3.55
C MET A 73 -20.20 -15.09 3.73
N PRO A 74 -21.08 -14.51 4.55
CA PRO A 74 -21.11 -13.07 4.76
C PRO A 74 -19.84 -12.55 5.45
N ALA A 75 -19.21 -13.33 6.34
CA ALA A 75 -17.92 -12.95 6.92
C ALA A 75 -16.82 -12.87 5.85
N PHE A 76 -16.81 -13.79 4.89
CA PHE A 76 -15.89 -13.78 3.75
C PHE A 76 -16.13 -12.60 2.81
N VAL A 77 -17.40 -12.34 2.46
CA VAL A 77 -17.77 -11.18 1.64
C VAL A 77 -17.38 -9.87 2.34
N ALA A 78 -17.62 -9.75 3.65
CA ALA A 78 -17.23 -8.60 4.43
C ALA A 78 -15.71 -8.42 4.50
N ALA A 79 -14.95 -9.50 4.68
CA ALA A 79 -13.48 -9.47 4.65
C ALA A 79 -12.95 -8.96 3.31
N ILE A 80 -13.49 -9.46 2.18
CA ILE A 80 -13.13 -9.00 0.84
C ILE A 80 -13.50 -7.52 0.67
N ALA A 81 -14.72 -7.14 1.04
CA ALA A 81 -15.19 -5.76 0.92
C ALA A 81 -14.32 -4.78 1.71
N LEU A 82 -13.92 -5.16 2.94
CA LEU A 82 -12.97 -4.39 3.75
C LEU A 82 -11.62 -4.22 3.04
N HIS A 83 -11.06 -5.29 2.48
CA HIS A 83 -9.77 -5.21 1.79
C HIS A 83 -9.85 -4.40 0.49
N LEU A 84 -10.95 -4.50 -0.26
CA LEU A 84 -11.20 -3.68 -1.45
C LEU A 84 -11.40 -2.20 -1.09
N ALA A 85 -12.12 -1.91 -0.01
CA ALA A 85 -12.31 -0.55 0.48
C ALA A 85 -10.97 0.07 0.92
N MET A 86 -10.15 -0.69 1.64
CA MET A 86 -8.79 -0.28 2.02
C MET A 86 -7.91 -0.03 0.81
N TRP A 87 -7.96 -0.91 -0.19
CA TRP A 87 -7.22 -0.74 -1.42
C TRP A 87 -7.66 0.49 -2.22
N ALA A 88 -8.98 0.71 -2.33
CA ALA A 88 -9.55 1.90 -2.96
C ALA A 88 -9.12 3.18 -2.22
N LEU A 89 -9.20 3.20 -0.89
CA LEU A 89 -8.77 4.31 -0.05
C LEU A 89 -7.29 4.61 -0.26
N MET A 90 -6.43 3.59 -0.25
CA MET A 90 -5.00 3.76 -0.49
C MET A 90 -4.70 4.31 -1.90
N ARG A 91 -5.46 3.89 -2.93
CA ARG A 91 -5.33 4.45 -4.28
C ARG A 91 -5.71 5.93 -4.36
N VAL A 92 -6.62 6.39 -3.49
CA VAL A 92 -7.01 7.80 -3.41
C VAL A 92 -5.99 8.62 -2.59
N LEU A 93 -5.46 8.04 -1.50
CA LEU A 93 -4.53 8.73 -0.60
C LEU A 93 -3.08 8.80 -1.12
N VAL A 94 -2.59 7.77 -1.81
CA VAL A 94 -1.20 7.70 -2.32
C VAL A 94 -0.84 8.78 -3.36
N PRO A 95 -1.73 9.20 -4.29
CA PRO A 95 -1.45 10.33 -5.18
C PRO A 95 -1.32 11.67 -4.45
N LEU A 96 -2.16 11.91 -3.43
CA LEU A 96 -2.24 13.18 -2.68
C LEU A 96 -0.95 13.51 -1.91
N ALA A 97 -0.23 12.49 -1.43
CA ALA A 97 1.02 12.68 -0.69
C ALA A 97 2.23 13.03 -1.57
N SER A 98 2.04 13.35 -2.86
CA SER A 98 3.16 13.51 -3.80
C SER A 98 3.09 14.68 -4.78
N ASP A 99 2.13 15.58 -4.62
CA ASP A 99 2.22 16.90 -5.25
C ASP A 99 3.06 17.86 -4.36
N ASP A 100 4.29 17.45 -4.00
CA ASP A 100 5.39 18.37 -3.66
C ASP A 100 5.94 19.01 -4.95
N ARG A 101 5.03 19.45 -5.83
CA ARG A 101 5.32 20.30 -6.98
C ARG A 101 5.35 21.78 -6.57
N HIS A 102 5.91 22.09 -5.41
CA HIS A 102 6.39 23.39 -4.97
C HIS A 102 7.42 23.06 -3.88
N ILE A 103 8.70 23.43 -3.91
CA ILE A 103 9.26 24.77 -4.04
C ILE A 103 10.70 24.63 -4.59
N VAL A 104 10.88 24.76 -5.91
CA VAL A 104 12.13 25.34 -6.42
C VAL A 104 11.68 26.71 -6.94
N PRO A 105 12.02 27.83 -6.29
CA PRO A 105 11.83 29.13 -6.92
C PRO A 105 12.60 29.05 -8.25
N ALA A 106 11.89 29.27 -9.35
CA ALA A 106 12.50 29.39 -10.66
C ALA A 106 13.71 30.31 -10.50
N ALA A 107 14.91 29.78 -10.72
CA ALA A 107 16.13 30.58 -10.73
C ALA A 107 15.86 31.75 -11.68
N ALA A 108 15.90 32.96 -11.15
CA ALA A 108 15.60 34.15 -11.92
C ALA A 108 16.48 34.17 -13.19
N PRO A 109 15.90 34.38 -14.38
CA PRO A 109 16.66 34.41 -15.61
C PRO A 109 17.52 35.68 -15.60
N GLY A 110 18.81 35.57 -15.28
CA GLY A 110 19.64 36.78 -15.23
C GLY A 110 21.08 36.71 -14.76
N VAL A 111 21.73 35.56 -14.64
CA VAL A 111 23.16 35.52 -14.31
C VAL A 111 23.94 34.81 -15.40
N VAL A 112 24.33 35.58 -16.42
CA VAL A 112 25.46 35.23 -17.29
C VAL A 112 26.71 35.65 -16.53
N PRO A 113 27.65 34.75 -16.17
CA PRO A 113 28.94 35.16 -15.66
C PRO A 113 29.69 35.86 -16.80
N ALA A 114 29.99 37.14 -16.61
CA ALA A 114 31.03 37.79 -17.38
C ALA A 114 32.35 37.13 -16.98
N HIS A 115 33.04 36.49 -17.92
CA HIS A 115 34.49 36.52 -18.17
C HIS A 115 34.85 35.56 -19.30
#